data_AF-A0A7W9W748-F1
#
_entry.id   AF-A0A7W9W748-F1
#
_cell.length_a   1.000
_cell.length_b   1.000
_cell.length_c   1.000
_cell.angle_alpha   90.00
_cell.angle_beta   90.00
_cell.angle_gamma   90.00
#
_symmetry.space_group_name_H-M   'P 1'
#
loop_
_entity.id
_entity.type
_entity.pdbx_description
1 polymer ?
#
loop_
_entity_poly.entity_id
_entity_poly.type
_entity_poly.pdbx_seq_one_letter_code
_entity_poly.pdbx_strand_id
1 'polypeptide(L)'
;MAIIDYQLDDIIEIRLTASQPLTTRDGLSEVLDALVEITQDIVVLADRHEDAYGFRLTALDSEGGELDEPEFFASVGNHPELWEKTAEYVRNITQFNQTNEVFNIAENPYHDEEHEAGRFAIEMLVMKKPEYMADYAEFIWFIDNGHSCIELEDIQRPIKKWGLCEPALQLLAASFYILYNHPFTKILDGLSLPEFLRESEALDHFILDLYVGGYIRRWKSWPSYLTELADELIKILLPDSPIGQQRLQKLVREREASHG
;
A
#
# COMPACT_ATOMS: atom_id res chain seq x y z
N MET A 1 18.02 21.64 -3.84
CA MET A 1 17.31 22.93 -3.61
C MET A 1 15.82 22.70 -3.85
N ALA A 2 14.96 22.96 -2.86
CA ALA A 2 13.51 22.84 -3.02
C ALA A 2 12.92 24.15 -3.55
N ILE A 3 12.12 24.09 -4.61
CA ILE A 3 11.30 25.18 -5.13
C ILE A 3 9.86 24.81 -4.82
N ILE A 4 9.19 25.62 -4.01
CA ILE A 4 7.78 25.43 -3.69
C ILE A 4 6.98 26.40 -4.56
N ASP A 5 6.20 25.86 -5.48
CA ASP A 5 5.26 26.64 -6.30
C ASP A 5 3.84 26.40 -5.79
N TYR A 6 3.12 27.49 -5.56
CA TYR A 6 1.75 27.43 -5.08
C TYR A 6 0.80 27.75 -6.25
N GLN A 7 -0.09 26.81 -6.59
CA GLN A 7 -1.26 27.12 -7.41
C GLN A 7 -2.47 27.34 -6.49
N LEU A 8 -3.27 28.36 -6.80
CA LEU A 8 -4.26 28.96 -5.89
C LEU A 8 -5.61 28.21 -5.82
N ASP A 9 -5.65 26.94 -6.21
CA ASP A 9 -6.86 26.12 -6.26
C ASP A 9 -6.62 24.72 -5.63
N ASP A 10 -6.23 24.69 -4.34
CA ASP A 10 -6.23 23.51 -3.43
C ASP A 10 -4.98 22.58 -3.39
N ILE A 11 -3.89 22.90 -4.10
CA ILE A 11 -2.69 22.04 -4.17
C ILE A 11 -1.38 22.80 -3.94
N ILE A 12 -0.47 22.17 -3.20
CA ILE A 12 0.92 22.62 -3.05
C ILE A 12 1.82 21.76 -3.95
N GLU A 13 2.43 22.36 -4.97
CA GLU A 13 3.42 21.68 -5.83
C GLU A 13 4.84 21.95 -5.30
N ILE A 14 5.60 20.89 -5.03
CA ILE A 14 6.95 20.99 -4.51
C ILE A 14 7.92 20.30 -5.48
N ARG A 15 8.79 21.11 -6.08
CA ARG A 15 9.82 20.65 -7.00
C ARG A 15 11.16 20.55 -6.28
N LEU A 16 11.77 19.37 -6.31
CA LEU A 16 13.02 19.06 -5.62
C LEU A 16 14.13 18.85 -6.63
N THR A 17 15.04 19.82 -6.76
CA THR A 17 16.21 19.69 -7.63
C THR A 17 17.42 19.19 -6.88
N ALA A 18 18.02 18.09 -7.34
CA ALA A 18 19.28 17.60 -6.80
C ALA A 18 20.47 18.47 -7.25
N SER A 19 21.45 18.64 -6.36
CA SER A 19 22.70 19.33 -6.67
C SER A 19 23.67 18.47 -7.49
N GLN A 20 23.43 17.17 -7.55
CA GLN A 20 24.23 16.19 -8.29
C GLN A 20 23.34 15.33 -9.20
N PRO A 21 23.90 14.66 -10.21
CA PRO A 21 23.14 13.73 -11.03
C PRO A 21 22.49 12.64 -10.18
N LEU A 22 21.22 12.35 -10.44
CA LEU A 22 20.44 11.34 -9.73
C LEU A 22 20.82 9.90 -10.07
N THR A 23 21.82 9.71 -10.92
CA THR A 23 22.47 8.41 -11.11
C THR A 23 23.55 8.14 -10.05
N THR A 24 23.86 9.14 -9.22
CA THR A 24 24.82 9.02 -8.12
C THR A 24 24.10 8.78 -6.80
N ARG A 25 24.73 8.03 -5.89
CA ARG A 25 24.23 7.84 -4.52
C ARG A 25 23.88 9.17 -3.85
N ASP A 26 24.77 10.16 -3.93
CA ASP A 26 24.64 11.41 -3.19
C ASP A 26 23.47 12.25 -3.74
N GLY A 27 23.28 12.28 -5.07
CA GLY A 27 22.11 12.90 -5.68
C GLY A 27 20.79 12.21 -5.27
N LEU A 28 20.76 10.87 -5.32
CA LEU A 28 19.60 10.09 -4.87
C LEU A 28 19.27 10.34 -3.38
N SER A 29 20.30 10.39 -2.52
CA SER A 29 20.12 10.66 -1.10
C SER A 29 19.56 12.06 -0.86
N GLU A 30 20.03 13.09 -1.58
CA GLU A 30 19.56 14.47 -1.42
C GLU A 30 18.04 14.58 -1.66
N VAL A 31 17.54 13.94 -2.72
CA VAL A 31 16.10 13.96 -3.03
C VAL A 31 15.31 13.14 -2.02
N LEU A 32 15.76 11.93 -1.68
CA LEU A 32 15.06 11.10 -0.69
C LEU A 32 14.98 11.78 0.68
N ASP A 33 16.06 12.45 1.12
CA ASP A 33 16.07 13.18 2.39
C ASP A 33 15.01 14.29 2.39
N ALA A 34 14.91 15.04 1.29
CA ALA A 34 13.90 16.08 1.15
C ALA A 34 12.46 15.52 1.07
N LEU A 35 12.24 14.41 0.35
CA LEU A 35 10.93 13.76 0.27
C LEU A 35 10.46 13.26 1.64
N VAL A 36 11.34 12.63 2.42
CA VAL A 36 11.04 12.16 3.78
C VAL A 36 10.69 13.34 4.69
N GLU A 37 11.48 14.41 4.68
CA GLU A 37 11.24 15.61 5.49
C GLU A 37 9.88 16.25 5.17
N ILE A 38 9.58 16.45 3.89
CA ILE A 38 8.35 17.10 3.45
C ILE A 38 7.12 16.24 3.77
N THR A 39 7.15 14.94 3.47
CA THR A 39 6.03 14.04 3.79
C THR A 39 5.77 13.97 5.30
N GLN A 40 6.83 13.99 6.12
CA GLN A 40 6.71 14.02 7.57
C GLN A 40 6.06 15.31 8.09
N ASP A 41 6.45 16.47 7.55
CA ASP A 41 5.85 17.76 7.90
C ASP A 41 4.37 17.80 7.54
N ILE A 42 4.00 17.22 6.39
CA ILE A 42 2.61 17.15 5.93
C ILE A 42 1.76 16.25 6.83
N VAL A 43 2.28 15.09 7.26
CA VAL A 43 1.63 14.24 8.27
C VAL A 43 1.34 15.04 9.56
N VAL A 44 2.32 15.82 10.04
CA VAL A 44 2.17 16.62 11.26
C VAL A 44 1.16 17.76 11.08
N LEU A 45 1.10 18.36 9.90
CA LEU A 45 0.13 19.40 9.58
C LEU A 45 -1.30 18.85 9.50
N ALA A 46 -1.49 17.70 8.84
CA ALA A 46 -2.76 16.99 8.77
C ALA A 46 -3.32 16.64 10.15
N ASP A 47 -2.48 16.11 11.06
CA ASP A 47 -2.89 15.81 12.44
C ASP A 47 -3.41 17.04 13.21
N ARG A 48 -3.04 18.26 12.77
CA ARG A 48 -3.39 19.52 13.43
C ARG A 48 -4.57 20.25 12.78
N HIS A 49 -4.89 19.93 11.53
CA HIS A 49 -5.84 20.69 10.72
C HIS A 49 -6.77 19.71 9.98
N GLU A 50 -8.09 19.82 10.21
CA GLU A 50 -9.10 18.96 9.55
C GLU A 50 -9.19 19.20 8.02
N ASP A 51 -8.63 20.31 7.52
CA ASP A 51 -8.58 20.66 6.11
C ASP A 51 -7.16 20.40 5.56
N ALA A 52 -6.86 19.17 5.16
CA ALA A 52 -5.60 18.85 4.50
C ALA A 52 -5.68 19.11 3.00
N TYR A 53 -4.75 19.92 2.50
CA TYR A 53 -4.55 20.15 1.07
C TYR A 53 -3.89 18.94 0.41
N GLY A 54 -4.14 18.72 -0.88
CA GLY A 54 -3.31 17.83 -1.69
C GLY A 54 -1.93 18.44 -1.92
N PHE A 55 -0.93 17.58 -2.11
CA PHE A 55 0.41 18.01 -2.53
C PHE A 55 0.95 17.10 -3.64
N ARG A 56 1.83 17.65 -4.46
CA ARG A 56 2.56 16.92 -5.52
C ARG A 56 4.04 17.18 -5.34
N LEU A 57 4.82 16.11 -5.20
CA LEU A 57 6.27 16.13 -5.16
C LEU A 57 6.79 15.77 -6.55
N THR A 58 7.79 16.52 -7.03
CA THR A 58 8.44 16.21 -8.30
C THR A 58 9.94 16.31 -8.11
N ALA A 59 10.63 15.18 -8.26
CA ALA A 59 12.07 15.16 -8.31
C ALA A 59 12.54 15.70 -9.66
N LEU A 60 13.62 16.48 -9.64
CA LEU A 60 14.30 17.02 -10.81
C LEU A 60 15.78 16.64 -10.76
N ASP A 61 16.35 16.30 -11.92
CA ASP A 61 17.78 16.06 -12.04
C ASP A 61 18.60 17.35 -11.91
N SER A 62 19.93 17.24 -11.94
CA SER A 62 20.82 18.39 -11.82
C SER A 62 20.72 19.40 -12.98
N GLU A 63 20.10 19.01 -14.10
CA GLU A 63 19.85 19.86 -15.27
C GLU A 63 18.42 20.46 -15.25
N GLY A 64 17.60 20.09 -14.27
CA GLY A 64 16.22 20.54 -14.11
C GLY A 64 15.20 19.71 -14.89
N GLY A 65 15.58 18.54 -15.42
CA GLY A 65 14.68 17.60 -16.06
C GLY A 65 13.82 16.85 -15.05
N GLU A 66 12.52 16.69 -15.35
CA GLU A 66 11.61 15.84 -14.58
C GLU A 66 12.01 14.37 -14.72
N LEU A 67 11.89 13.61 -13.63
CA LEU A 67 12.18 12.18 -13.65
C LEU A 67 10.95 11.34 -13.88
N ASP A 68 11.19 10.24 -14.58
CA ASP A 68 10.36 9.06 -14.53
C ASP A 68 10.56 8.36 -13.17
N GLU A 69 9.50 8.30 -12.37
CA GLU A 69 9.49 7.69 -11.03
C GLU A 69 9.95 6.21 -11.03
N PRO A 70 9.51 5.35 -11.97
CA PRO A 70 10.05 3.99 -12.10
C PRO A 70 11.57 3.98 -12.23
N GLU A 71 12.15 4.80 -13.12
CA GLU A 71 13.60 4.88 -13.31
C GLU A 71 14.35 5.39 -12.06
N PHE A 72 13.77 6.36 -11.36
CA PHE A 72 14.32 6.88 -10.11
C PHE A 72 14.39 5.78 -9.03
N PHE A 73 13.27 5.14 -8.71
CA PHE A 73 13.24 4.09 -7.67
C PHE A 73 13.99 2.82 -8.09
N ALA A 74 14.04 2.51 -9.38
CA ALA A 74 14.91 1.45 -9.91
C ALA A 74 16.39 1.72 -9.60
N SER A 75 16.82 2.98 -9.73
CA SER A 75 18.18 3.42 -9.41
C SER A 75 18.47 3.32 -7.92
N VAL A 76 17.54 3.77 -7.07
CA VAL A 76 17.60 3.62 -5.60
C VAL A 76 17.73 2.14 -5.18
N GLY A 77 17.05 1.23 -5.89
CA GLY A 77 17.14 -0.21 -5.65
C GLY A 77 18.55 -0.82 -5.80
N ASN A 78 19.51 -0.07 -6.36
CA ASN A 78 20.92 -0.48 -6.46
C ASN A 78 21.80 0.07 -5.32
N HIS A 79 21.22 0.83 -4.40
CA HIS A 79 21.89 1.46 -3.26
C HIS A 79 21.28 0.99 -1.93
N PRO A 80 21.75 -0.15 -1.35
CA PRO A 80 21.21 -0.70 -0.12
C PRO A 80 21.18 0.26 1.07
N GLU A 81 22.10 1.21 1.10
CA GLU A 81 22.19 2.27 2.10
C GLU A 81 21.02 3.27 2.07
N LEU A 82 20.25 3.29 0.98
CA LEU A 82 19.08 4.17 0.81
C LEU A 82 17.75 3.46 1.13
N TRP A 83 17.74 2.12 1.23
CA TRP A 83 16.50 1.35 1.33
C TRP A 83 15.63 1.71 2.53
N GLU A 84 16.23 1.96 3.69
CA GLU A 84 15.45 2.33 4.88
C GLU A 84 14.85 3.73 4.74
N LYS A 85 15.56 4.68 4.12
CA LYS A 85 15.02 6.02 3.83
C LYS A 85 13.86 5.94 2.83
N THR A 86 13.96 5.07 1.83
CA THR A 86 12.86 4.82 0.89
C THR A 86 11.66 4.19 1.61
N ALA A 87 11.88 3.26 2.54
CA ALA A 87 10.80 2.68 3.33
C ALA A 87 10.14 3.73 4.23
N GLU A 88 10.92 4.63 4.83
CA GLU A 88 10.43 5.75 5.62
C GLU A 88 9.54 6.68 4.80
N TYR A 89 9.95 7.04 3.57
CA TYR A 89 9.11 7.80 2.63
C TYR A 89 7.75 7.11 2.38
N VAL A 90 7.75 5.81 2.07
CA VAL A 90 6.51 5.03 1.84
C VAL A 90 5.61 5.03 3.08
N ARG A 91 6.19 4.84 4.28
CA ARG A 91 5.44 4.84 5.54
C ARG A 91 4.83 6.19 5.84
N ASN A 92 5.52 7.30 5.55
CA ASN A 92 5.00 8.64 5.77
C ASN A 92 3.80 8.94 4.85
N ILE A 93 3.84 8.56 3.58
CA ILE A 93 2.68 8.68 2.67
C ILE A 93 1.53 7.82 3.18
N THR A 94 1.81 6.58 3.58
CA THR A 94 0.79 5.66 4.12
C THR A 94 0.13 6.27 5.37
N GLN A 95 0.91 6.87 6.27
CA GLN A 95 0.41 7.52 7.47
C GLN A 95 -0.42 8.77 7.13
N PHE A 96 0.02 9.58 6.16
CA PHE A 96 -0.75 10.73 5.71
C PHE A 96 -2.14 10.32 5.21
N ASN A 97 -2.23 9.24 4.42
CA ASN A 97 -3.52 8.76 3.92
C ASN A 97 -4.38 8.12 5.04
N GLN A 98 -3.76 7.53 6.06
CA GLN A 98 -4.46 7.05 7.25
C GLN A 98 -5.15 8.18 8.03
N THR A 99 -4.46 9.32 8.22
CA THR A 99 -4.94 10.38 9.12
C THR A 99 -6.02 11.24 8.49
N ASN A 100 -6.01 11.40 7.17
CA ASN A 100 -6.89 12.35 6.49
C ASN A 100 -8.25 11.78 6.04
N GLU A 101 -8.55 10.50 6.33
CA GLU A 101 -9.79 9.80 5.91
C GLU A 101 -10.24 10.21 4.49
N VAL A 102 -9.30 10.35 3.54
CA VAL A 102 -9.57 10.84 2.17
C VAL A 102 -10.27 9.73 1.38
N PHE A 103 -11.50 9.44 1.78
CA PHE A 103 -12.40 8.48 1.15
C PHE A 103 -13.31 9.15 0.12
N ASN A 104 -13.15 10.45 -0.15
CA ASN A 104 -13.91 11.16 -1.18
C ASN A 104 -13.02 11.64 -2.33
N ILE A 105 -12.53 10.64 -3.04
CA ILE A 105 -11.68 10.67 -4.25
C ILE A 105 -12.33 11.47 -5.40
N ALA A 106 -13.66 11.66 -5.38
CA ALA A 106 -14.34 12.42 -6.43
C ALA A 106 -13.91 13.90 -6.50
N GLU A 107 -13.22 14.41 -5.46
CA GLU A 107 -12.84 15.83 -5.37
C GLU A 107 -11.31 16.06 -5.39
N ASN A 108 -10.46 15.02 -5.40
CA ASN A 108 -9.00 15.19 -5.47
C ASN A 108 -8.34 14.31 -6.56
N PRO A 109 -8.27 14.79 -7.81
CA PRO A 109 -7.70 14.04 -8.94
C PRO A 109 -6.18 13.85 -8.90
N TYR A 110 -5.49 14.39 -7.89
CA TYR A 110 -4.03 14.32 -7.76
C TYR A 110 -3.57 13.40 -6.63
N HIS A 111 -4.53 12.74 -5.97
CA HIS A 111 -4.30 11.54 -5.16
C HIS A 111 -3.65 10.42 -6.02
N ASP A 112 -3.85 10.42 -7.34
CA ASP A 112 -3.35 9.39 -8.24
C ASP A 112 -1.82 9.40 -8.46
N GLU A 113 -1.14 10.55 -8.40
CA GLU A 113 0.28 10.65 -8.80
C GLU A 113 1.26 10.25 -7.66
N GLU A 114 1.06 10.71 -6.42
CA GLU A 114 1.91 10.26 -5.28
C GLU A 114 1.74 8.76 -4.97
N HIS A 115 0.62 8.18 -5.39
CA HIS A 115 0.38 6.74 -5.31
C HIS A 115 1.29 5.95 -6.24
N GLU A 116 1.62 6.49 -7.41
CA GLU A 116 2.55 5.85 -8.34
C GLU A 116 3.97 5.85 -7.79
N ALA A 117 4.44 7.00 -7.28
CA ALA A 117 5.76 7.13 -6.66
C ALA A 117 5.92 6.16 -5.48
N GLY A 118 4.95 6.17 -4.55
CA GLY A 118 4.91 5.28 -3.41
C GLY A 118 4.86 3.80 -3.82
N ARG A 119 4.07 3.45 -4.85
CA ARG A 119 3.97 2.08 -5.41
C ARG A 119 5.32 1.62 -5.95
N PHE A 120 5.96 2.43 -6.80
CA PHE A 120 7.25 2.07 -7.40
C PHE A 120 8.34 1.94 -6.33
N ALA A 121 8.35 2.85 -5.35
CA ALA A 121 9.26 2.80 -4.21
C ALA A 121 9.15 1.47 -3.45
N ILE A 122 7.93 1.10 -3.05
CA ILE A 122 7.73 -0.08 -2.22
C ILE A 122 7.87 -1.40 -3.01
N GLU A 123 7.42 -1.44 -4.27
CA GLU A 123 7.63 -2.59 -5.14
C GLU A 123 9.13 -2.87 -5.31
N MET A 124 9.93 -1.84 -5.59
CA MET A 124 11.37 -1.96 -5.72
C MET A 124 12.02 -2.52 -4.45
N LEU A 125 11.63 -2.03 -3.27
CA LEU A 125 12.14 -2.52 -1.99
C LEU A 125 11.79 -3.99 -1.75
N VAL A 126 10.53 -4.36 -1.96
CA VAL A 126 10.05 -5.75 -1.82
C VAL A 126 10.77 -6.68 -2.78
N MET A 127 11.07 -6.22 -3.99
CA MET A 127 11.84 -6.99 -4.95
C MET A 127 13.31 -7.16 -4.53
N LYS A 128 13.84 -6.37 -3.58
CA LYS A 128 15.19 -6.56 -3.04
C LYS A 128 15.20 -7.38 -1.75
N LYS A 129 14.22 -7.16 -0.87
CA LYS A 129 14.09 -7.89 0.40
C LYS A 129 12.62 -8.15 0.78
N PRO A 130 12.27 -9.36 1.22
CA PRO A 130 10.89 -9.71 1.57
C PRO A 130 10.39 -9.03 2.86
N GLU A 131 11.28 -8.50 3.70
CA GLU A 131 10.90 -7.82 4.95
C GLU A 131 10.02 -6.57 4.73
N TYR A 132 10.12 -5.93 3.56
CA TYR A 132 9.30 -4.78 3.18
C TYR A 132 7.89 -5.15 2.68
N MET A 133 7.54 -6.43 2.55
CA MET A 133 6.19 -6.83 2.12
C MET A 133 5.09 -6.41 3.09
N ALA A 134 5.41 -6.30 4.39
CA ALA A 134 4.47 -5.81 5.38
C ALA A 134 4.18 -4.31 5.17
N ASP A 135 5.21 -3.51 4.92
CA ASP A 135 5.05 -2.10 4.54
C ASP A 135 4.26 -1.97 3.24
N TYR A 136 4.48 -2.86 2.27
CA TYR A 136 3.68 -2.90 1.05
C TYR A 136 2.22 -3.22 1.33
N ALA A 137 1.94 -4.23 2.17
CA ALA A 137 0.57 -4.54 2.55
C ALA A 137 -0.14 -3.33 3.19
N GLU A 138 0.52 -2.61 4.10
CA GLU A 138 -0.04 -1.38 4.69
C GLU A 138 -0.24 -0.28 3.64
N PHE A 139 0.70 -0.09 2.73
CA PHE A 139 0.55 0.85 1.61
C PHE A 139 -0.74 0.54 0.82
N ILE A 140 -0.94 -0.70 0.41
CA ILE A 140 -2.15 -1.13 -0.30
C ILE A 140 -3.42 -0.80 0.48
N TRP A 141 -3.42 -1.05 1.80
CA TRP A 141 -4.58 -0.84 2.66
C TRP A 141 -5.06 0.62 2.71
N PHE A 142 -4.15 1.59 2.61
CA PHE A 142 -4.49 2.99 2.84
C PHE A 142 -4.39 3.86 1.60
N ILE A 143 -3.87 3.32 0.51
CA ILE A 143 -3.58 4.10 -0.70
C ILE A 143 -4.41 3.61 -1.89
N ASP A 144 -4.62 2.31 -2.06
CA ASP A 144 -5.18 1.76 -3.30
C ASP A 144 -6.62 1.19 -3.17
N ASN A 145 -7.34 1.50 -2.08
CA ASN A 145 -8.71 1.04 -1.87
C ASN A 145 -9.78 1.85 -2.67
N GLY A 146 -9.59 1.93 -4.00
CA GLY A 146 -10.51 2.61 -4.92
C GLY A 146 -9.85 3.05 -6.24
N HIS A 147 -8.53 2.98 -6.30
CA HIS A 147 -7.72 3.34 -7.45
C HIS A 147 -7.26 2.08 -8.18
N SER A 148 -7.06 2.15 -9.49
CA SER A 148 -6.64 1.01 -10.31
C SER A 148 -5.11 1.02 -10.47
N CYS A 149 -4.38 1.43 -9.43
CA CYS A 149 -2.94 1.64 -9.53
C CYS A 149 -2.15 0.36 -9.25
N ILE A 150 -2.71 -0.64 -8.55
CA ILE A 150 -2.01 -1.92 -8.35
C ILE A 150 -2.63 -2.99 -9.24
N GLU A 151 -1.80 -3.53 -10.12
CA GLU A 151 -2.18 -4.65 -10.95
C GLU A 151 -1.91 -5.98 -10.24
N LEU A 152 -2.63 -7.03 -10.64
CA LEU A 152 -2.40 -8.38 -10.13
C LEU A 152 -0.92 -8.81 -10.25
N GLU A 153 -0.25 -8.34 -11.29
CA GLU A 153 1.14 -8.67 -11.58
C GLU A 153 2.12 -8.08 -10.57
N ASP A 154 1.78 -6.95 -9.96
CA ASP A 154 2.58 -6.27 -8.93
C ASP A 154 2.53 -7.05 -7.60
N ILE A 155 1.45 -7.78 -7.35
CA ILE A 155 1.31 -8.70 -6.20
C ILE A 155 1.99 -10.04 -6.49
N GLN A 156 1.79 -10.57 -7.70
CA GLN A 156 2.34 -11.88 -8.06
C GLN A 156 3.87 -11.88 -8.17
N ARG A 157 4.48 -10.81 -8.66
CA ARG A 157 5.94 -10.71 -8.84
C ARG A 157 6.70 -10.96 -7.52
N PRO A 158 6.42 -10.23 -6.42
CA PRO A 158 6.99 -10.50 -5.11
C PRO A 158 6.80 -11.93 -4.61
N ILE A 159 5.58 -12.48 -4.73
CA ILE A 159 5.24 -13.80 -4.22
C ILE A 159 5.97 -14.90 -5.02
N LYS A 160 6.04 -14.77 -6.35
CA LYS A 160 6.80 -15.70 -7.20
C LYS A 160 8.29 -15.67 -6.88
N LYS A 161 8.83 -14.50 -6.50
CA LYS A 161 10.25 -14.35 -6.15
C LYS A 161 10.59 -14.96 -4.79
N TRP A 162 9.78 -14.69 -3.78
CA TRP A 162 10.12 -15.01 -2.39
C TRP A 162 9.39 -16.24 -1.84
N GLY A 163 8.40 -16.74 -2.57
CA GLY A 163 7.51 -17.83 -2.16
C GLY A 163 6.39 -17.36 -1.22
N LEU A 164 5.57 -18.31 -0.80
CA LEU A 164 4.54 -18.08 0.22
C LEU A 164 5.19 -18.08 1.61
N CYS A 165 5.17 -16.92 2.25
CA CYS A 165 5.65 -16.66 3.61
C CYS A 165 4.70 -15.70 4.31
N GLU A 166 4.86 -15.50 5.62
CA GLU A 166 3.95 -14.67 6.43
C GLU A 166 3.76 -13.23 5.87
N PRO A 167 4.81 -12.48 5.48
CA PRO A 167 4.63 -11.18 4.82
C PRO A 167 3.91 -11.26 3.45
N ALA A 168 4.10 -12.34 2.69
CA ALA A 168 3.40 -12.54 1.42
C ALA A 168 1.90 -12.80 1.63
N LEU A 169 1.53 -13.47 2.74
CA LEU A 169 0.14 -13.64 3.14
C LEU A 169 -0.51 -12.30 3.51
N GLN A 170 0.20 -11.41 4.19
CA GLN A 170 -0.28 -10.06 4.50
C GLN A 170 -0.51 -9.23 3.23
N LEU A 171 0.43 -9.28 2.28
CA LEU A 171 0.31 -8.61 0.98
C LEU A 171 -0.89 -9.13 0.17
N LEU A 172 -1.05 -10.46 0.12
CA LEU A 172 -2.22 -11.09 -0.51
C LEU A 172 -3.53 -10.65 0.12
N ALA A 173 -3.59 -10.63 1.45
CA ALA A 173 -4.77 -10.19 2.19
C ALA A 173 -5.10 -8.72 1.92
N ALA A 174 -4.09 -7.84 1.83
CA ALA A 174 -4.27 -6.42 1.53
C ALA A 174 -4.76 -6.17 0.09
N SER A 175 -4.22 -6.90 -0.88
CA SER A 175 -4.57 -6.77 -2.30
C SER A 175 -6.00 -7.20 -2.64
N PHE A 176 -6.68 -7.87 -1.71
CA PHE A 176 -7.88 -8.63 -2.00
C PHE A 176 -9.10 -7.74 -2.32
N TYR A 177 -9.15 -6.51 -1.80
CA TYR A 177 -10.14 -5.50 -2.19
C TYR A 177 -10.04 -5.16 -3.68
N ILE A 178 -8.81 -4.90 -4.12
CA ILE A 178 -8.47 -4.48 -5.49
C ILE A 178 -8.76 -5.63 -6.46
N LEU A 179 -8.56 -6.85 -6.01
CA LEU A 179 -8.77 -8.07 -6.80
C LEU A 179 -10.24 -8.54 -6.86
N TYR A 180 -11.20 -7.81 -6.28
CA TYR A 180 -12.63 -8.16 -6.31
C TYR A 180 -13.17 -8.32 -7.74
N ASN A 181 -12.62 -7.60 -8.71
CA ASN A 181 -12.99 -7.69 -10.12
C ASN A 181 -12.26 -8.80 -10.89
N HIS A 182 -11.26 -9.45 -10.29
CA HIS A 182 -10.56 -10.57 -10.89
C HIS A 182 -11.14 -11.90 -10.41
N PRO A 183 -11.19 -12.95 -11.25
CA PRO A 183 -11.64 -14.27 -10.82
C PRO A 183 -10.68 -14.77 -9.75
N PHE A 184 -11.10 -14.64 -8.49
CA PHE A 184 -10.34 -14.95 -7.29
C PHE A 184 -9.64 -16.33 -7.37
N THR A 185 -10.34 -17.31 -7.93
CA THR A 185 -9.83 -18.66 -8.20
C THR A 185 -8.57 -18.69 -9.08
N LYS A 186 -8.44 -17.82 -10.08
CA LYS A 186 -7.25 -17.80 -10.95
C LYS A 186 -5.99 -17.34 -10.24
N ILE A 187 -6.13 -16.46 -9.25
CA ILE A 187 -5.01 -15.92 -8.47
C ILE A 187 -4.55 -16.97 -7.46
N LEU A 188 -5.51 -17.60 -6.78
CA LEU A 188 -5.27 -18.71 -5.87
C LEU A 188 -4.60 -19.90 -6.57
N ASP A 189 -5.14 -20.31 -7.72
CA ASP A 189 -4.66 -21.47 -8.48
C ASP A 189 -3.26 -21.22 -9.05
N GLY A 190 -2.98 -19.99 -9.51
CA GLY A 190 -1.69 -19.60 -10.05
C GLY A 190 -0.55 -19.51 -9.02
N LEU A 191 -0.88 -19.42 -7.74
CA LEU A 191 0.07 -19.32 -6.63
C LEU A 191 0.11 -20.58 -5.74
N SER A 192 -0.73 -21.59 -6.02
CA SER A 192 -0.93 -22.78 -5.16
C SER A 192 -1.24 -22.41 -3.70
N LEU A 193 -1.90 -21.27 -3.49
CA LEU A 193 -2.23 -20.75 -2.18
C LEU A 193 -3.18 -21.69 -1.41
N PRO A 194 -4.21 -22.31 -2.03
CA PRO A 194 -5.08 -23.26 -1.33
C PRO A 194 -4.34 -24.47 -0.77
N GLU A 195 -3.41 -25.06 -1.52
CA GLU A 195 -2.57 -26.17 -1.07
C GLU A 195 -1.69 -25.72 0.09
N PHE A 196 -0.99 -24.59 -0.06
CA PHE A 196 -0.12 -24.06 0.98
C PHE A 196 -0.88 -23.78 2.29
N LEU A 197 -2.04 -23.12 2.24
CA LEU A 197 -2.80 -22.79 3.44
C LEU A 197 -3.36 -24.04 4.15
N ARG A 198 -3.66 -25.10 3.41
CA ARG A 198 -4.06 -26.40 3.99
C ARG A 198 -2.88 -27.11 4.64
N GLU A 199 -1.74 -27.18 3.97
CA GLU A 199 -0.54 -27.89 4.46
C GLU A 199 0.12 -27.17 5.65
N SER A 200 0.05 -25.84 5.68
CA SER A 200 0.62 -25.01 6.76
C SER A 200 -0.33 -24.80 7.94
N GLU A 201 -1.57 -25.29 7.86
CA GLU A 201 -2.65 -24.98 8.82
C GLU A 201 -2.88 -23.46 9.03
N ALA A 202 -2.38 -22.61 8.13
CA ALA A 202 -2.45 -21.15 8.21
C ALA A 202 -3.77 -20.56 7.69
N LEU A 203 -4.70 -21.42 7.27
CA LEU A 203 -5.97 -21.04 6.67
C LEU A 203 -6.83 -20.13 7.56
N ASP A 204 -6.99 -20.52 8.82
CA ASP A 204 -7.73 -19.72 9.82
C ASP A 204 -7.04 -18.37 10.04
N HIS A 205 -5.70 -18.37 10.13
CA HIS A 205 -4.92 -17.15 10.32
C HIS A 205 -5.05 -16.19 9.13
N PHE A 206 -4.92 -16.72 7.91
CA PHE A 206 -5.03 -15.95 6.68
C PHE A 206 -6.42 -15.32 6.52
N ILE A 207 -7.49 -16.12 6.67
CA ILE A 207 -8.86 -15.63 6.45
C ILE A 207 -9.32 -14.73 7.60
N LEU A 208 -9.12 -15.16 8.85
CA LEU A 208 -9.74 -14.50 10.00
C LEU A 208 -8.90 -13.35 10.54
N ASP A 209 -7.57 -13.50 10.59
CA ASP A 209 -6.71 -12.51 11.26
C ASP A 209 -6.14 -11.48 10.27
N LEU A 210 -5.66 -11.95 9.11
CA LEU A 210 -5.02 -11.10 8.11
C LEU A 210 -6.06 -10.44 7.19
N TYR A 211 -6.96 -11.23 6.61
CA TYR A 211 -7.96 -10.73 5.69
C TYR A 211 -9.12 -10.06 6.44
N VAL A 212 -10.03 -10.83 7.05
CA VAL A 212 -11.20 -10.28 7.76
C VAL A 212 -10.78 -9.34 8.89
N GLY A 213 -9.82 -9.75 9.73
CA GLY A 213 -9.31 -8.93 10.82
C GLY A 213 -8.64 -7.64 10.35
N GLY A 214 -7.96 -7.67 9.19
CA GLY A 214 -7.38 -6.49 8.56
C GLY A 214 -8.44 -5.44 8.19
N TYR A 215 -9.54 -5.86 7.56
CA TYR A 215 -10.66 -4.97 7.25
C TYR A 215 -11.36 -4.46 8.50
N ILE A 216 -11.69 -5.34 9.46
CA ILE A 216 -12.44 -4.97 10.68
C ILE A 216 -11.69 -3.88 11.46
N ARG A 217 -10.36 -4.00 11.59
CA ARG A 217 -9.55 -3.03 12.36
C ARG A 217 -9.44 -1.67 11.68
N ARG A 218 -9.53 -1.62 10.35
CA ARG A 218 -9.17 -0.42 9.57
C ARG A 218 -10.36 0.38 9.06
N TRP A 219 -11.55 -0.21 8.98
CA TRP A 219 -12.72 0.43 8.38
C TRP A 219 -13.82 0.72 9.39
N LYS A 220 -14.24 1.99 9.49
CA LYS A 220 -15.35 2.44 10.34
C LYS A 220 -16.73 1.91 9.90
N SER A 221 -16.92 1.63 8.61
CA SER A 221 -18.14 1.01 8.07
C SER A 221 -17.80 -0.23 7.25
N TRP A 222 -18.64 -1.26 7.35
CA TRP A 222 -18.48 -2.54 6.64
C TRP A 222 -19.38 -2.54 5.40
N PRO A 223 -18.82 -2.37 4.19
CA PRO A 223 -19.62 -2.46 2.98
C PRO A 223 -20.21 -3.86 2.83
N SER A 224 -21.47 -3.97 2.44
CA SER A 224 -22.19 -5.26 2.37
C SER A 224 -21.53 -6.29 1.44
N TYR A 225 -20.79 -5.84 0.42
CA TYR A 225 -20.05 -6.73 -0.48
C TYR A 225 -18.86 -7.43 0.19
N LEU A 226 -18.27 -6.88 1.26
CA LEU A 226 -17.20 -7.55 2.01
C LEU A 226 -17.72 -8.79 2.77
N THR A 227 -19.00 -8.78 3.16
CA THR A 227 -19.66 -9.96 3.74
C THR A 227 -19.78 -11.06 2.69
N GLU A 228 -20.24 -10.71 1.48
CA GLU A 228 -20.40 -11.66 0.37
C GLU A 228 -19.03 -12.25 -0.04
N LEU A 229 -18.00 -11.42 -0.08
CA LEU A 229 -16.63 -11.83 -0.40
C LEU A 229 -16.02 -12.73 0.66
N ALA A 230 -16.21 -12.43 1.95
CA ALA A 230 -15.80 -13.29 3.05
C ALA A 230 -16.54 -14.65 2.99
N ASP A 231 -17.83 -14.65 2.65
CA ASP A 231 -18.61 -15.89 2.48
C ASP A 231 -18.13 -16.72 1.28
N GLU A 232 -17.77 -16.10 0.16
CA GLU A 232 -17.18 -16.80 -1.00
C GLU A 232 -15.81 -17.40 -0.68
N LEU A 233 -14.97 -16.62 -0.01
CA LEU A 233 -13.67 -17.08 0.50
C LEU A 233 -13.82 -18.31 1.38
N ILE A 234 -14.80 -18.31 2.28
CA ILE A 234 -15.08 -19.45 3.16
C ILE A 234 -15.57 -20.66 2.35
N LYS A 235 -16.42 -20.48 1.33
CA LYS A 235 -16.84 -21.59 0.47
C LYS A 235 -15.68 -22.21 -0.30
N ILE A 236 -14.72 -21.39 -0.74
CA ILE A 236 -13.58 -21.83 -1.55
C ILE A 236 -12.48 -22.45 -0.68
N LEU A 237 -12.19 -21.83 0.46
CA LEU A 237 -11.04 -22.17 1.29
C LEU A 237 -11.41 -23.07 2.48
N LEU A 238 -12.62 -22.95 3.02
CA LEU A 238 -13.14 -23.67 4.20
C LEU A 238 -14.48 -24.40 3.92
N PRO A 239 -14.69 -25.12 2.80
CA PRO A 239 -15.98 -25.72 2.47
C PRO A 239 -16.51 -26.66 3.57
N ASP A 240 -15.63 -27.26 4.36
CA ASP A 240 -15.94 -28.27 5.38
C ASP A 240 -15.38 -27.96 6.78
N SER A 241 -15.15 -26.69 7.15
CA SER A 241 -14.64 -26.32 8.49
C SER A 241 -15.72 -25.69 9.40
N PRO A 242 -16.35 -26.47 10.29
CA PRO A 242 -17.31 -25.95 11.28
C PRO A 242 -16.70 -24.91 12.23
N ILE A 243 -15.40 -25.01 12.52
CA ILE A 243 -14.68 -24.10 13.42
C ILE A 243 -14.47 -22.74 12.75
N GLY A 244 -14.06 -22.73 11.47
CA GLY A 244 -13.89 -21.50 10.70
C GLY A 244 -15.19 -20.70 10.58
N GLN A 245 -16.30 -21.40 10.28
CA GLN A 245 -17.63 -20.78 10.20
C GLN A 245 -18.08 -20.18 11.54
N GLN A 246 -17.84 -20.85 12.67
CA GLN A 246 -18.19 -20.33 14.00
C GLN A 246 -17.35 -19.11 14.40
N ARG A 247 -16.04 -19.11 14.09
CA ARG A 247 -15.14 -17.98 14.40
C ARG A 247 -15.48 -16.74 13.58
N LEU A 248 -15.83 -16.89 12.30
CA LEU A 248 -16.29 -15.76 11.49
C LEU A 248 -17.58 -15.16 12.07
N GLN A 249 -18.59 -15.99 12.35
CA GLN A 249 -19.86 -15.49 12.90
C GLN A 249 -19.64 -14.75 14.23
N LYS A 250 -18.65 -15.17 15.02
CA LYS A 250 -18.26 -14.46 16.23
C LYS A 250 -17.64 -13.09 15.91
N LEU A 251 -16.68 -13.00 14.98
CA LEU A 251 -16.05 -11.73 14.58
C LEU A 251 -17.07 -10.73 14.02
N VAL A 252 -17.99 -11.19 13.17
CA VAL A 252 -19.06 -10.35 12.61
C VAL A 252 -19.94 -9.79 13.75
N ARG A 253 -20.37 -10.64 14.70
CA ARG A 253 -21.19 -10.19 15.85
C ARG A 253 -20.44 -9.25 16.79
N GLU A 254 -19.16 -9.50 17.07
CA GLU A 254 -18.33 -8.62 17.90
C GLU A 254 -18.20 -7.24 17.27
N ARG A 255 -18.15 -7.17 15.92
CA ARG A 255 -18.13 -5.92 15.18
C ARG A 255 -19.47 -5.19 15.19
N GLU A 256 -20.56 -5.88 14.88
CA GLU A 256 -21.92 -5.33 14.97
C GLU A 256 -22.22 -4.75 16.36
N ALA A 257 -21.74 -5.42 17.42
CA ALA A 257 -21.91 -4.97 18.80
C ALA A 257 -21.03 -3.76 19.19
N SER A 258 -19.91 -3.52 18.51
CA SER A 258 -19.01 -2.40 18.80
C SER A 258 -19.35 -1.13 18.02
N HIS A 259 -20.33 -1.19 17.10
CA HIS A 259 -20.79 -0.07 16.27
C HIS A 259 -22.32 0.13 16.30
N GLY A 260 -23.01 -0.49 17.26
CA GLY A 260 -24.42 -0.25 17.58
C GLY A 260 -24.63 0.72 18.73
#